data_AF-A0AA40F4A1-F1
#
_entry.id   AF-A0AA40F4A1-F1
#
_cell.length_a   1.000
_cell.length_b   1.000
_cell.length_c   1.000
_cell.angle_alpha   90.00
_cell.angle_beta   90.00
_cell.angle_gamma   90.00
#
_symmetry.space_group_name_H-M   'P 1'
#
loop_
_entity.id
_entity.type
_entity.pdbx_description
1 polymer ?
#
loop_
_entity_poly.entity_id
_entity_poly.type
_entity_poly.pdbx_seq_one_letter_code
_entity_poly.pdbx_strand_id
1 'polypeptide(L)'
;MTAYYIYGLSISSLKSWKLCAGGPSSSTPLPTPEPTTKTSSVSPSSSPSSLDKLANSISLPPSASPETSRSTSSSPALFSISVHAGYTTSGPLGFDRPGVYLHNGPYRKDPVIAACGDHSSMSIYTFNNKSYVMLPSARNDGRFEESVMRAAVEKEAGRVVLGLDVDVVGAGGHEWRRERFEWRKVGKEVVGEGGGWVMVLLGGEGGGKGKGKGLDGEEVVAVLRWAKGLRGLSRAYTVEFKGRGLRELGERFQVTVVVTTAWINILRVYGRTMKGIVATGEKDASECRSGVGWTKETMEKYQAGKANLTVFYTT
;
A
#
# COMPACT_ATOMS: atom_id res chain seq x y z
N MET A 1 -17.89 -7.53 17.58
CA MET A 1 -16.94 -7.12 16.53
C MET A 1 -15.55 -7.08 17.15
N THR A 2 -14.71 -8.06 16.88
CA THR A 2 -13.34 -8.11 17.41
C THR A 2 -12.45 -7.25 16.51
N ALA A 3 -11.97 -6.12 17.02
CA ALA A 3 -11.00 -5.27 16.34
C ALA A 3 -9.60 -5.88 16.54
N TYR A 4 -8.98 -6.37 15.46
CA TYR A 4 -7.59 -6.81 15.50
C TYR A 4 -6.68 -5.59 15.34
N TYR A 5 -5.95 -5.25 16.39
CA TYR A 5 -4.92 -4.23 16.34
C TYR A 5 -3.63 -4.83 15.78
N ILE A 6 -3.23 -4.42 14.57
CA ILE A 6 -1.88 -4.68 14.07
C ILE A 6 -0.96 -3.66 14.76
N TYR A 7 -0.30 -4.09 15.84
CA TYR A 7 0.63 -3.25 16.57
C TYR A 7 1.89 -2.96 15.73
N GLY A 8 2.06 -1.69 15.39
CA GLY A 8 3.36 -1.03 15.21
C GLY A 8 4.28 -1.55 14.11
N LEU A 9 4.00 -1.15 12.86
CA LEU A 9 5.04 -1.01 11.84
C LEU A 9 5.86 0.24 12.17
N SER A 10 7.03 0.06 12.79
CA SER A 10 8.01 1.14 12.96
C SER A 10 8.84 1.22 11.68
N ILE A 11 8.46 2.14 10.79
CA ILE A 11 9.21 2.44 9.57
C ILE A 11 10.06 3.67 9.87
N SER A 12 11.31 3.47 10.26
CA SER A 12 12.23 4.54 10.67
C SER A 12 12.64 5.49 9.53
N SER A 13 12.29 5.18 8.28
CA SER A 13 12.75 5.91 7.08
C SER A 13 11.74 6.89 6.47
N LEU A 14 10.51 7.01 7.00
CA LEU A 14 9.42 7.81 6.38
C LEU A 14 9.22 9.20 7.02
N LYS A 15 10.27 9.80 7.59
CA LYS A 15 10.16 11.00 8.48
C LYS A 15 9.74 12.32 7.81
N SER A 16 9.39 12.36 6.53
CA SER A 16 9.22 13.60 5.78
C SER A 16 8.02 13.56 4.84
N TRP A 17 6.83 13.28 5.37
CA TRP A 17 5.61 13.46 4.59
C TRP A 17 4.89 14.75 4.95
N LYS A 18 5.09 15.78 4.14
CA LYS A 18 4.20 16.92 4.04
C LYS A 18 3.46 16.80 2.71
N LEU A 19 2.29 16.17 2.76
CA LEU A 19 1.33 16.32 1.68
C LEU A 19 0.88 17.79 1.69
N CYS A 20 1.10 18.49 0.58
CA CYS A 20 0.41 19.74 0.30
C CYS A 20 -1.08 19.39 0.20
N ALA A 21 -1.79 19.47 1.31
CA ALA A 21 -3.24 19.47 1.32
C ALA A 21 -3.69 20.79 0.67
N GLY A 22 -3.78 20.79 -0.66
CA GLY A 22 -4.49 21.81 -1.40
C GLY A 22 -5.95 21.72 -1.01
N GLY A 23 -6.40 22.58 -0.11
CA GLY A 23 -7.82 22.76 0.15
C GLY A 23 -8.51 23.23 -1.14
N PRO A 24 -9.75 22.79 -1.42
CA PRO A 24 -10.48 23.26 -2.58
C PRO A 24 -10.75 24.76 -2.43
N SER A 25 -10.13 25.59 -3.28
CA SER A 25 -10.48 26.99 -3.41
C SER A 25 -11.88 27.12 -4.00
N SER A 26 -12.73 27.84 -3.28
CA SER A 26 -14.12 28.13 -3.57
C SER A 26 -14.35 28.87 -4.89
N SER A 27 -15.38 28.41 -5.61
CA SER A 27 -16.34 29.17 -6.43
C SER A 27 -15.83 30.15 -7.49
N THR A 28 -15.94 29.73 -8.76
CA THR A 28 -16.10 30.62 -9.92
C THR A 28 -17.60 30.77 -10.22
N PRO A 29 -18.19 31.98 -10.29
CA PRO A 29 -19.57 32.15 -10.72
C PRO A 29 -19.68 32.13 -12.25
N LEU A 30 -20.77 31.54 -12.75
CA LEU A 30 -21.20 31.47 -14.15
C LEU A 30 -21.67 32.87 -14.64
N PRO A 31 -21.46 33.26 -15.91
CA PRO A 31 -21.82 34.59 -16.38
C PRO A 31 -23.32 34.70 -16.71
N THR A 32 -23.91 35.86 -16.40
CA THR A 32 -25.27 36.27 -16.81
C THR A 32 -25.16 37.57 -17.62
N PRO A 33 -25.93 37.78 -18.70
CA PRO A 33 -25.63 38.76 -19.74
C PRO A 33 -26.00 40.20 -19.39
N GLU A 34 -25.29 41.13 -20.04
CA GLU A 34 -25.43 42.59 -19.97
C GLU A 34 -26.82 43.12 -20.34
N PRO A 35 -27.14 44.32 -19.83
CA PRO A 35 -27.47 45.40 -20.77
C PRO A 35 -26.67 46.69 -20.53
N THR A 36 -26.31 47.32 -21.64
CA THR A 36 -25.76 48.66 -21.83
C THR A 36 -26.47 49.76 -21.01
N THR A 37 -25.73 50.72 -20.43
CA THR A 37 -25.70 52.17 -20.82
C THR A 37 -24.85 53.03 -19.84
N LYS A 38 -23.76 53.62 -20.39
CA LYS A 38 -23.09 54.93 -20.18
C LYS A 38 -22.90 55.62 -18.79
N THR A 39 -21.60 55.88 -18.55
CA THR A 39 -20.95 57.14 -18.11
C THR A 39 -21.04 57.61 -16.65
N SER A 40 -19.94 57.53 -15.90
CA SER A 40 -19.08 58.70 -15.56
C SER A 40 -17.93 58.32 -14.62
N SER A 41 -16.86 59.10 -14.75
CA SER A 41 -15.53 59.05 -14.12
C SER A 41 -15.50 59.15 -12.60
N VAL A 42 -14.51 58.50 -11.96
CA VAL A 42 -13.54 59.09 -11.00
C VAL A 42 -12.55 57.99 -10.55
N SER A 43 -11.26 58.33 -10.54
CA SER A 43 -10.13 57.65 -9.88
C SER A 43 -9.11 58.76 -9.56
N PRO A 44 -8.05 58.57 -8.75
CA PRO A 44 -7.61 57.36 -8.03
C PRO A 44 -7.25 57.62 -6.55
N SER A 45 -7.02 56.56 -5.77
CA SER A 45 -6.01 56.60 -4.72
C SER A 45 -5.33 55.24 -4.58
N SER A 46 -4.04 55.31 -4.29
CA SER A 46 -3.01 54.33 -4.59
C SER A 46 -2.36 53.79 -3.32
N SER A 47 -1.85 52.56 -3.44
CA SER A 47 -0.71 51.97 -2.72
C SER A 47 -1.00 51.26 -1.39
N PRO A 48 -0.12 50.33 -0.94
CA PRO A 48 0.61 49.32 -1.72
C PRO A 48 0.61 47.91 -1.07
N SER A 49 1.06 46.95 -1.88
CA SER A 49 1.53 45.59 -1.56
C SER A 49 2.59 45.52 -0.46
N SER A 50 2.64 44.42 0.29
CA SER A 50 3.83 43.99 1.03
C SER A 50 3.87 42.46 1.18
N LEU A 51 4.39 41.80 0.16
CA LEU A 51 5.22 40.60 0.30
C LEU A 51 6.63 41.06 0.70
N ASP A 52 7.37 40.16 1.35
CA ASP A 52 8.75 40.25 1.82
C ASP A 52 8.99 40.92 3.19
N LYS A 53 9.30 40.09 4.19
CA LYS A 53 10.60 40.12 4.90
C LYS A 53 10.78 39.00 5.94
N LEU A 54 11.88 38.27 5.74
CA LEU A 54 12.83 37.69 6.73
C LEU A 54 12.32 36.54 7.61
N ALA A 55 12.82 35.30 7.47
CA ALA A 55 14.18 34.82 7.75
C ALA A 55 14.58 34.85 9.23
N ASN A 56 14.84 33.65 9.76
CA ASN A 56 15.68 33.29 10.91
C ASN A 56 15.37 33.94 12.28
N SER A 57 14.87 33.13 13.21
CA SER A 57 15.53 33.08 14.53
C SER A 57 15.39 31.69 15.16
N ILE A 58 16.55 31.11 15.45
CA ILE A 58 16.79 29.99 16.36
C ILE A 58 16.79 30.59 17.77
N SER A 59 16.12 29.94 18.71
CA SER A 59 16.26 30.21 20.15
C SER A 59 16.01 28.94 20.97
N LEU A 60 17.02 28.54 21.73
CA LEU A 60 17.01 27.69 22.94
C LEU A 60 17.92 28.41 23.97
N PRO A 61 17.96 28.04 25.26
CA PRO A 61 16.96 27.56 26.24
C PRO A 61 17.08 28.36 27.59
N PRO A 62 16.55 27.91 28.76
CA PRO A 62 17.40 27.15 29.71
C PRO A 62 16.64 26.01 30.49
N SER A 63 17.28 24.86 30.78
CA SER A 63 17.84 24.42 32.10
C SER A 63 16.84 24.51 33.28
N ALA A 64 16.49 23.52 34.12
CA ALA A 64 17.06 22.23 34.56
C ALA A 64 15.92 21.35 35.15
N SER A 65 15.99 20.01 35.18
CA SER A 65 16.44 19.19 36.33
C SER A 65 16.40 17.69 35.98
N PRO A 66 17.16 16.81 36.68
CA PRO A 66 17.39 15.43 36.27
C PRO A 66 16.32 14.50 36.86
N GLU A 67 15.27 14.24 36.10
CA GLU A 67 14.42 13.07 36.37
C GLU A 67 14.98 11.86 35.63
N THR A 68 15.24 10.83 36.41
CA THR A 68 15.63 9.47 36.01
C THR A 68 14.73 8.95 34.89
N SER A 69 15.10 9.21 33.64
CA SER A 69 14.37 8.70 32.48
C SER A 69 14.69 7.22 32.29
N ARG A 70 13.84 6.36 32.85
CA ARG A 70 13.71 4.97 32.42
C ARG A 70 13.31 5.01 30.94
N SER A 71 14.27 4.82 30.02
CA SER A 71 14.02 4.90 28.58
C SER A 71 13.19 3.70 28.11
N THR A 72 11.88 3.77 28.26
CA THR A 72 10.96 2.99 27.43
C THR A 72 10.65 3.82 26.18
N SER A 73 11.67 4.09 25.36
CA SER A 73 11.52 4.90 24.16
C SER A 73 10.89 4.06 23.03
N SER A 74 9.61 3.69 23.16
CA SER A 74 8.84 3.31 21.97
C SER A 74 8.68 4.57 21.13
N SER A 75 9.44 4.69 20.05
CA SER A 75 9.21 5.76 19.08
C SER A 75 7.74 5.70 18.63
N PRO A 76 7.01 6.83 18.60
CA PRO A 76 5.60 6.83 18.25
C PRO A 76 5.41 6.22 16.85
N ALA A 77 4.35 5.44 16.69
CA ALA A 77 4.01 4.88 15.39
C ALA A 77 3.73 6.02 14.39
N LEU A 78 4.30 5.94 13.19
CA LEU A 78 4.13 6.97 12.16
C LEU A 78 2.88 6.73 11.31
N PHE A 79 2.47 5.46 11.16
CA PHE A 79 1.34 5.03 10.35
C PHE A 79 0.54 4.00 11.11
N SER A 80 -0.74 3.89 10.76
CA SER A 80 -1.63 2.84 11.25
C SER A 80 -2.28 2.10 10.09
N ILE A 81 -2.57 0.82 10.31
CA ILE A 81 -3.29 -0.03 9.37
C ILE A 81 -4.63 -0.37 9.99
N SER A 82 -5.71 -0.20 9.23
CA SER A 82 -7.02 -0.68 9.63
C SER A 82 -7.57 -1.69 8.63
N VAL A 83 -8.38 -2.62 9.11
CA VAL A 83 -9.06 -3.61 8.25
C VAL A 83 -10.41 -3.03 7.84
N HIS A 84 -10.70 -3.08 6.55
CA HIS A 84 -11.99 -2.74 5.96
C HIS A 84 -12.75 -4.02 5.67
N ALA A 85 -13.91 -4.20 6.28
CA ALA A 85 -14.71 -5.42 6.14
C ALA A 85 -15.56 -5.44 4.85
N GLY A 86 -15.59 -4.35 4.08
CA GLY A 86 -16.40 -4.24 2.86
C GLY A 86 -17.85 -3.82 3.10
N TYR A 87 -18.22 -3.38 4.30
CA TYR A 87 -19.60 -2.96 4.63
C TYR A 87 -19.82 -1.45 4.67
N THR A 88 -18.78 -0.64 4.42
CA THR A 88 -18.88 0.83 4.44
C THR A 88 -18.62 1.39 3.06
N THR A 89 -19.37 2.41 2.66
CA THR A 89 -19.15 3.15 1.41
C THR A 89 -17.96 4.12 1.49
N SER A 90 -17.40 4.32 2.69
CA SER A 90 -16.32 5.26 2.92
C SER A 90 -14.95 4.71 2.49
N GLY A 91 -14.17 5.60 1.88
CA GLY A 91 -12.78 5.34 1.49
C GLY A 91 -12.61 4.71 0.11
N PRO A 92 -11.36 4.47 -0.31
CA PRO A 92 -11.05 4.08 -1.68
C PRO A 92 -11.67 2.74 -2.11
N LEU A 93 -11.75 1.78 -1.19
CA LEU A 93 -12.29 0.46 -1.50
C LEU A 93 -13.81 0.47 -1.65
N GLY A 94 -14.50 1.52 -1.17
CA GLY A 94 -15.95 1.64 -1.26
C GLY A 94 -16.70 0.53 -0.53
N PHE A 95 -18.00 0.44 -0.80
CA PHE A 95 -18.84 -0.65 -0.35
C PHE A 95 -18.49 -1.88 -1.16
N ASP A 96 -18.41 -3.05 -0.52
CA ASP A 96 -18.24 -4.38 -1.13
C ASP A 96 -16.79 -4.91 -1.27
N ARG A 97 -15.72 -4.12 -1.13
CA ARG A 97 -14.34 -4.64 -1.25
C ARG A 97 -13.65 -4.79 0.12
N PRO A 98 -13.61 -5.98 0.73
CA PRO A 98 -12.82 -6.17 1.95
C PRO A 98 -11.34 -5.96 1.68
N GLY A 99 -10.63 -5.37 2.64
CA GLY A 99 -9.25 -4.94 2.44
C GLY A 99 -8.59 -4.35 3.68
N VAL A 100 -7.53 -3.60 3.43
CA VAL A 100 -6.79 -2.83 4.43
C VAL A 100 -6.63 -1.39 3.97
N TYR A 101 -6.67 -0.47 4.93
CA TYR A 101 -6.33 0.93 4.75
C TYR A 101 -5.04 1.23 5.49
N LEU A 102 -4.15 1.98 4.84
CA LEU A 102 -2.99 2.58 5.44
C LEU A 102 -3.31 4.06 5.71
N HIS A 103 -3.07 4.51 6.94
CA HIS A 103 -3.35 5.87 7.40
C HIS A 103 -2.07 6.67 7.63
N ASN A 104 -2.08 7.95 7.27
CA ASN A 104 -0.99 8.90 7.53
C ASN A 104 -1.03 9.42 8.96
N GLY A 105 -0.74 8.53 9.89
CA GLY A 105 -0.69 8.81 11.31
C GLY A 105 -1.01 7.56 12.15
N PRO A 106 -0.77 7.64 13.46
CA PRO A 106 -0.93 6.51 14.37
C PRO A 106 -2.38 6.09 14.61
N TYR A 107 -3.38 6.85 14.16
CA TYR A 107 -4.78 6.61 14.46
C TYR A 107 -5.61 6.33 13.21
N ARG A 108 -6.68 5.53 13.37
CA ARG A 108 -7.64 5.21 12.30
C ARG A 108 -8.38 6.43 11.74
N LYS A 109 -8.49 7.50 12.52
CA LYS A 109 -9.11 8.76 12.09
C LYS A 109 -8.19 9.59 11.17
N ASP A 110 -6.91 9.26 11.12
CA ASP A 110 -5.95 9.97 10.27
C ASP A 110 -6.22 9.64 8.79
N PRO A 111 -5.88 10.53 7.84
CA PRO A 111 -6.22 10.38 6.44
C PRO A 111 -5.71 9.06 5.83
N VAL A 112 -6.55 8.42 5.02
CA VAL A 112 -6.15 7.22 4.27
C VAL A 112 -5.23 7.63 3.13
N ILE A 113 -4.10 6.93 3.00
CA ILE A 113 -3.03 7.22 2.03
C ILE A 113 -2.71 6.05 1.11
N ALA A 114 -3.26 4.88 1.40
CA ALA A 114 -3.31 3.76 0.47
C ALA A 114 -4.37 2.77 0.92
N ALA A 115 -4.87 1.97 -0.01
CA ALA A 115 -5.70 0.83 0.29
C ALA A 115 -5.26 -0.39 -0.50
N CYS A 116 -5.48 -1.58 0.03
CA CYS A 116 -5.34 -2.81 -0.74
C CYS A 116 -6.41 -3.81 -0.33
N GLY A 117 -7.06 -4.45 -1.29
CA GLY A 117 -8.19 -5.34 -0.98
C GLY A 117 -8.61 -6.20 -2.16
N ASP A 118 -9.70 -6.94 -1.95
CA ASP A 118 -10.27 -7.78 -2.99
C ASP A 118 -10.87 -6.96 -4.14
N HIS A 119 -10.88 -7.56 -5.32
CA HIS A 119 -11.52 -6.97 -6.49
C HIS A 119 -13.06 -7.00 -6.42
N SER A 120 -13.67 -7.88 -5.61
CA SER A 120 -15.13 -8.03 -5.52
C SER A 120 -15.57 -8.60 -4.17
N SER A 121 -16.74 -8.19 -3.70
CA SER A 121 -17.43 -8.69 -2.49
C SER A 121 -17.65 -10.19 -2.43
N MET A 122 -17.88 -10.85 -3.56
CA MET A 122 -18.15 -12.30 -3.56
C MET A 122 -16.89 -13.15 -3.34
N SER A 123 -15.70 -12.52 -3.29
CA SER A 123 -14.39 -13.16 -3.12
C SER A 123 -14.20 -13.91 -1.79
N ILE A 124 -15.04 -13.64 -0.79
CA ILE A 124 -15.05 -14.42 0.47
C ILE A 124 -15.38 -15.90 0.23
N TYR A 125 -16.15 -16.20 -0.83
CA TYR A 125 -16.56 -17.57 -1.14
C TYR A 125 -15.71 -18.21 -2.22
N THR A 126 -15.20 -17.46 -3.19
CA THR A 126 -14.34 -17.93 -4.29
C THR A 126 -13.04 -17.16 -4.29
N PHE A 127 -11.89 -17.86 -4.22
CA PHE A 127 -10.59 -17.20 -4.25
C PHE A 127 -10.44 -16.38 -5.54
N ASN A 128 -10.54 -15.06 -5.42
CA ASN A 128 -10.20 -14.15 -6.51
C ASN A 128 -8.68 -13.96 -6.52
N ASN A 129 -8.05 -14.26 -7.65
CA ASN A 129 -6.61 -14.07 -7.83
C ASN A 129 -6.21 -12.62 -8.11
N LYS A 130 -7.17 -11.68 -8.09
CA LYS A 130 -6.92 -10.24 -8.24
C LYS A 130 -7.19 -9.52 -6.92
N SER A 131 -6.29 -8.62 -6.60
CA SER A 131 -6.45 -7.62 -5.55
C SER A 131 -6.23 -6.24 -6.14
N TYR A 132 -6.93 -5.24 -5.62
CA TYR A 132 -6.67 -3.84 -5.96
C TYR A 132 -5.68 -3.25 -4.98
N VAL A 133 -4.80 -2.40 -5.50
CA VAL A 133 -3.91 -1.51 -4.76
C VAL A 133 -4.29 -0.11 -5.17
N MET A 134 -4.81 0.67 -4.24
CA MET A 134 -5.28 2.03 -4.48
C MET A 134 -4.30 3.01 -3.85
N LEU A 135 -3.74 3.89 -4.67
CA LEU A 135 -2.75 4.89 -4.26
C LEU A 135 -3.26 6.28 -4.65
N PRO A 136 -2.96 7.36 -3.90
CA PRO A 136 -3.28 8.72 -4.29
C PRO A 136 -2.73 9.01 -5.69
N SER A 137 -3.47 9.67 -6.57
CA SER A 137 -3.05 9.90 -7.96
C SER A 137 -1.69 10.60 -8.03
N ALA A 138 -0.86 10.20 -8.99
CA ALA A 138 0.39 10.87 -9.31
C ALA A 138 0.21 12.37 -9.63
N ARG A 139 -1.00 12.75 -10.07
CA ARG A 139 -1.38 14.13 -10.40
C ARG A 139 -1.80 14.96 -9.18
N ASN A 140 -1.88 14.34 -8.00
CA ASN A 140 -2.33 14.99 -6.75
C ASN A 140 -3.70 15.68 -6.85
N ASP A 141 -4.61 15.11 -7.65
CA ASP A 141 -5.97 15.63 -7.84
C ASP A 141 -6.97 15.16 -6.76
N GLY A 142 -6.45 14.56 -5.67
CA GLY A 142 -7.25 14.00 -4.58
C GLY A 142 -7.92 12.66 -4.90
N ARG A 143 -7.77 12.12 -6.12
CA ARG A 143 -8.31 10.81 -6.48
C ARG A 143 -7.34 9.70 -6.14
N PHE A 144 -7.85 8.47 -6.07
CA PHE A 144 -7.04 7.27 -5.99
C PHE A 144 -6.93 6.63 -7.38
N GLU A 145 -5.72 6.26 -7.75
CA GLU A 145 -5.42 5.42 -8.89
C GLU A 145 -5.42 3.96 -8.47
N GLU A 146 -6.04 3.13 -9.30
CA GLU A 146 -6.17 1.70 -9.08
C GLU A 146 -5.09 0.95 -9.85
N SER A 147 -4.37 0.08 -9.15
CA SER A 147 -3.44 -0.89 -9.72
C SER A 147 -3.90 -2.30 -9.35
N VAL A 148 -3.77 -3.25 -10.28
CA VAL A 148 -4.21 -4.63 -10.06
C VAL A 148 -3.00 -5.47 -9.69
N MET A 149 -3.03 -6.05 -8.50
CA MET A 149 -2.10 -7.09 -8.07
C MET A 149 -2.69 -8.47 -8.39
N ARG A 150 -1.93 -9.32 -9.08
CA ARG A 150 -2.39 -10.62 -9.58
C ARG A 150 -1.58 -11.74 -8.95
N ALA A 151 -2.29 -12.67 -8.32
CA ALA A 151 -1.72 -13.92 -7.83
C ALA A 151 -1.63 -14.95 -8.96
N ALA A 152 -0.48 -15.62 -9.04
CA ALA A 152 -0.23 -16.73 -9.96
C ALA A 152 0.71 -17.75 -9.33
N VAL A 153 0.79 -18.93 -9.93
CA VAL A 153 1.86 -19.90 -9.66
C VAL A 153 2.88 -19.81 -10.78
N GLU A 154 4.11 -19.42 -10.43
CA GLU A 154 5.20 -19.38 -11.39
C GLU A 154 5.52 -20.79 -11.90
N LYS A 155 5.57 -20.95 -13.22
CA LYS A 155 5.64 -22.28 -13.87
C LYS A 155 6.94 -23.02 -13.56
N GLU A 156 8.07 -22.31 -13.58
CA GLU A 156 9.40 -22.93 -13.45
C GLU A 156 9.73 -23.27 -12.00
N ALA A 157 9.66 -22.28 -11.10
CA ALA A 157 9.97 -22.48 -9.69
C ALA A 157 8.80 -23.08 -8.88
N GLY A 158 7.59 -23.11 -9.45
CA GLY A 158 6.40 -23.65 -8.78
C GLY A 158 5.98 -22.89 -7.53
N ARG A 159 6.44 -21.64 -7.35
CA ARG A 159 6.14 -20.78 -6.18
C ARG A 159 4.99 -19.83 -6.46
N VAL A 160 4.39 -19.30 -5.40
CA VAL A 160 3.33 -18.29 -5.51
C VAL A 160 3.97 -16.92 -5.74
N VAL A 161 3.44 -16.20 -6.73
CA VAL A 161 3.86 -14.84 -7.07
C VAL A 161 2.67 -13.89 -7.06
N LEU A 162 2.89 -12.64 -6.65
CA LEU A 162 1.91 -11.56 -6.72
C LEU A 162 2.50 -10.39 -7.52
N GLY A 163 2.11 -10.29 -8.80
CA GLY A 163 2.63 -9.27 -9.71
C GLY A 163 1.76 -8.02 -9.73
N LEU A 164 2.37 -6.84 -9.77
CA LEU A 164 1.69 -5.54 -9.91
C LEU A 164 2.57 -4.53 -10.66
N ASP A 165 1.93 -3.56 -11.29
CA ASP A 165 2.61 -2.41 -11.86
C ASP A 165 2.33 -1.18 -11.00
N VAL A 166 3.33 -0.32 -10.83
CA VAL A 166 3.23 0.89 -10.00
C VAL A 166 3.95 2.02 -10.70
N ASP A 167 3.29 3.17 -10.80
CA ASP A 167 3.95 4.40 -11.21
C ASP A 167 4.87 4.87 -10.08
N VAL A 168 6.15 5.08 -10.40
CA VAL A 168 7.18 5.56 -9.47
C VAL A 168 7.87 6.79 -10.03
N VAL A 169 8.37 7.64 -9.14
CA VAL A 169 9.21 8.77 -9.53
C VAL A 169 10.66 8.28 -9.60
N GLY A 170 11.31 8.43 -10.74
CA GLY A 170 12.71 8.03 -10.90
C GLY A 170 13.67 8.85 -10.02
N ALA A 171 14.94 8.45 -9.97
CA ALA A 171 15.98 9.09 -9.15
C ALA A 171 16.17 10.60 -9.45
N GLY A 172 15.72 11.08 -10.61
CA GLY A 172 15.72 12.49 -10.99
C GLY A 172 14.51 13.30 -10.48
N GLY A 173 13.55 12.70 -9.79
CA GLY A 173 12.44 13.44 -9.14
C GLY A 173 11.39 14.06 -10.05
N HIS A 174 11.57 14.02 -11.38
CA HIS A 174 10.76 14.79 -12.33
C HIS A 174 9.88 13.98 -13.26
N GLU A 175 10.17 12.69 -13.43
CA GLU A 175 9.44 11.84 -14.37
C GLU A 175 8.83 10.62 -13.66
N TRP A 176 7.53 10.45 -13.88
CA TRP A 176 6.80 9.26 -13.51
C TRP A 176 7.06 8.18 -14.54
N ARG A 177 7.49 7.01 -14.09
CA ARG A 177 7.60 5.81 -14.93
C ARG A 177 6.84 4.66 -14.29
N ARG A 178 6.23 3.84 -15.13
CA ARG A 178 5.54 2.64 -14.69
C ARG A 178 6.54 1.50 -14.57
N GLU A 179 6.78 1.05 -13.34
CA GLU A 179 7.65 -0.08 -13.05
C GLU A 179 6.81 -1.31 -12.69
N ARG A 180 7.32 -2.49 -13.04
CA ARG A 180 6.67 -3.75 -12.73
C ARG A 180 7.38 -4.44 -11.58
N PHE A 181 6.61 -4.91 -10.62
CA PHE A 181 7.10 -5.57 -9.41
C PHE A 181 6.42 -6.91 -9.20
N GLU A 182 7.11 -7.80 -8.48
CA GLU A 182 6.56 -9.10 -8.11
C GLU A 182 6.96 -9.48 -6.70
N TRP A 183 5.97 -9.75 -5.85
CA TRP A 183 6.20 -10.45 -4.60
C TRP A 183 6.32 -11.95 -4.87
N ARG A 184 7.48 -12.52 -4.59
CA ARG A 184 7.77 -13.96 -4.71
C ARG A 184 7.77 -14.60 -3.33
N LYS A 185 6.94 -15.63 -3.15
CA LYS A 185 6.94 -16.42 -1.91
C LYS A 185 8.24 -17.22 -1.84
N VAL A 186 8.95 -17.09 -0.73
CA VAL A 186 10.24 -17.75 -0.52
C VAL A 186 10.24 -18.55 0.78
N GLY A 187 11.04 -19.63 0.79
CA GLY A 187 11.19 -20.49 1.95
C GLY A 187 12.12 -19.89 3.00
N LYS A 188 12.45 -20.72 4.00
CA LYS A 188 13.24 -20.30 5.16
C LYS A 188 14.70 -20.05 4.81
N GLU A 189 15.18 -20.69 3.76
CA GLU A 189 16.54 -20.59 3.22
C GLU A 189 16.89 -19.18 2.72
N VAL A 190 15.91 -18.43 2.22
CA VAL A 190 16.16 -17.09 1.65
C VAL A 190 16.01 -15.98 2.70
N VAL A 191 14.93 -16.03 3.49
CA VAL A 191 14.54 -14.91 4.37
C VAL A 191 14.60 -15.23 5.85
N GLY A 192 15.05 -16.44 6.19
CA GLY A 192 15.19 -16.91 7.56
C GLY A 192 13.97 -17.67 8.08
N GLU A 193 14.03 -18.02 9.36
CA GLU A 193 13.02 -18.86 9.98
C GLU A 193 11.61 -18.24 9.91
N GLY A 194 10.63 -19.05 9.50
CA GLY A 194 9.25 -18.61 9.27
C GLY A 194 8.92 -18.38 7.80
N GLY A 195 9.93 -18.25 6.93
CA GLY A 195 9.73 -17.94 5.51
C GLY A 195 9.20 -16.52 5.31
N GLY A 196 8.81 -16.20 4.08
CA GLY A 196 8.39 -14.83 3.78
C GLY A 196 8.20 -14.58 2.30
N TRP A 197 8.38 -13.33 1.93
CA TRP A 197 8.27 -12.86 0.55
C TRP A 197 9.41 -11.91 0.23
N VAL A 198 9.85 -11.92 -1.02
CA VAL A 198 10.73 -10.88 -1.56
C VAL A 198 10.02 -10.17 -2.68
N MET A 199 10.13 -8.84 -2.72
CA MET A 199 9.67 -8.05 -3.85
C MET A 199 10.86 -7.87 -4.78
N VAL A 200 10.68 -8.28 -6.03
CA VAL A 200 11.65 -8.02 -7.11
C VAL A 200 11.09 -6.98 -8.06
N LEU A 201 11.99 -6.19 -8.63
CA LEU A 201 11.73 -5.36 -9.79
C LEU A 201 11.89 -6.21 -11.05
N LEU A 202 10.96 -6.12 -12.00
CA LEU A 202 11.03 -6.83 -13.28
C LEU A 202 11.43 -5.88 -14.41
N GLY A 203 12.36 -6.32 -15.27
CA GLY A 203 12.60 -5.68 -16.57
C GLY A 203 13.36 -4.36 -16.53
N GLY A 204 14.11 -4.07 -15.46
CA GLY A 204 14.99 -2.91 -15.44
C GLY A 204 16.12 -3.05 -16.46
N GLU A 205 16.11 -2.24 -17.52
CA GLU A 205 17.22 -2.11 -18.51
C GLU A 205 18.58 -1.71 -17.87
N GLY A 206 18.57 -1.37 -16.59
CA GLY A 206 19.77 -1.20 -15.78
C GLY A 206 20.42 -2.53 -15.39
N GLY A 207 20.90 -3.30 -16.37
CA GLY A 207 21.98 -4.29 -16.20
C GLY A 207 23.31 -3.63 -15.80
N GLY A 208 23.26 -2.59 -14.97
CA GLY A 208 24.43 -2.07 -14.29
C GLY A 208 24.95 -3.16 -13.38
N LYS A 209 26.27 -3.41 -13.45
CA LYS A 209 27.06 -4.27 -12.57
C LYS A 209 27.00 -3.83 -11.09
N GLY A 210 25.81 -3.63 -10.53
CA GLY A 210 25.60 -3.57 -9.10
C GLY A 210 25.82 -4.97 -8.56
N LYS A 211 26.78 -5.11 -7.63
CA LYS A 211 27.19 -6.36 -6.96
C LYS A 211 26.09 -7.05 -6.12
N GLY A 212 24.81 -6.83 -6.40
CA GLY A 212 23.71 -7.55 -5.77
C GLY A 212 23.29 -8.74 -6.62
N LYS A 213 23.71 -9.96 -6.26
CA LYS A 213 23.04 -11.17 -6.75
C LYS A 213 21.61 -11.17 -6.19
N GLY A 214 20.66 -10.77 -7.02
CA GLY A 214 19.24 -10.82 -6.72
C GLY A 214 18.66 -12.24 -6.79
N LEU A 215 17.36 -12.39 -6.52
CA LEU A 215 16.68 -13.67 -6.66
C LEU A 215 16.37 -13.90 -8.14
N ASP A 216 16.92 -14.97 -8.71
CA ASP A 216 16.81 -15.31 -10.15
C ASP A 216 17.35 -14.22 -11.09
N GLY A 217 18.34 -13.46 -10.63
CA GLY A 217 18.94 -12.37 -11.41
C GLY A 217 18.19 -11.04 -11.35
N GLU A 218 17.00 -11.01 -10.74
CA GLU A 218 16.18 -9.80 -10.59
C GLU A 218 16.51 -9.02 -9.30
N GLU A 219 16.47 -7.70 -9.37
CA GLU A 219 16.80 -6.83 -8.25
C GLU A 219 15.76 -6.98 -7.12
N VAL A 220 16.21 -7.38 -5.91
CA VAL A 220 15.36 -7.41 -4.71
C VAL A 220 15.24 -6.01 -4.12
N VAL A 221 14.03 -5.47 -4.11
CA VAL A 221 13.72 -4.10 -3.66
C VAL A 221 13.01 -4.04 -2.31
N ALA A 222 12.42 -5.15 -1.85
CA ALA A 222 11.90 -5.28 -0.49
C ALA A 222 11.87 -6.74 -0.02
N VAL A 223 11.88 -6.96 1.30
CA VAL A 223 11.80 -8.27 1.95
C VAL A 223 10.77 -8.24 3.08
N LEU A 224 9.80 -9.15 3.04
CA LEU A 224 8.81 -9.38 4.08
C LEU A 224 9.14 -10.68 4.82
N ARG A 225 9.32 -10.60 6.14
CA ARG A 225 9.63 -11.74 7.02
C ARG A 225 8.53 -11.95 8.05
N TRP A 226 8.13 -13.19 8.26
CA TRP A 226 7.20 -13.53 9.35
C TRP A 226 7.94 -13.58 10.68
N ALA A 227 7.31 -13.06 11.74
CA ALA A 227 7.89 -13.19 13.08
C ALA A 227 7.81 -14.64 13.58
N LYS A 228 8.80 -15.05 14.37
CA LYS A 228 8.88 -16.39 14.99
C LYS A 228 8.50 -16.34 16.49
N GLY A 229 7.87 -17.42 16.96
CA GLY A 229 7.70 -17.71 18.38
C GLY A 229 6.88 -16.66 19.13
N LEU A 230 7.19 -16.43 20.41
CA LEU A 230 6.50 -15.45 21.27
C LEU A 230 6.59 -14.01 20.72
N ARG A 231 7.56 -13.68 19.86
CA ARG A 231 7.61 -12.39 19.16
C ARG A 231 6.46 -12.20 18.17
N GLY A 232 5.87 -13.29 17.68
CA GLY A 232 4.66 -13.28 16.85
C GLY A 232 3.42 -12.76 17.55
N LEU A 233 3.38 -12.79 18.89
CA LEU A 233 2.27 -12.27 19.69
C LEU A 233 2.18 -10.74 19.66
N SER A 234 3.32 -10.04 19.47
CA SER A 234 3.38 -8.57 19.45
C SER A 234 3.71 -7.98 18.09
N ARG A 235 4.33 -8.74 17.18
CA ARG A 235 4.66 -8.34 15.81
C ARG A 235 4.40 -9.47 14.85
N ALA A 236 3.46 -9.33 13.92
CA ALA A 236 3.15 -10.39 12.96
C ALA A 236 4.25 -10.59 11.90
N TYR A 237 4.87 -9.49 11.46
CA TYR A 237 5.87 -9.51 10.39
C TYR A 237 6.81 -8.29 10.44
N THR A 238 7.87 -8.32 9.65
CA THR A 238 8.80 -7.20 9.43
C THR A 238 8.99 -7.00 7.93
N VAL A 239 9.07 -5.75 7.50
CA VAL A 239 9.36 -5.36 6.12
C VAL A 239 10.66 -4.58 6.08
N GLU A 240 11.53 -4.92 5.15
CA GLU A 240 12.82 -4.28 4.94
C GLU A 240 12.96 -3.86 3.47
N PHE A 241 13.26 -2.59 3.23
CA PHE A 241 13.57 -2.08 1.89
C PHE A 241 15.00 -2.44 1.49
N LYS A 242 15.23 -2.76 0.22
CA LYS A 242 16.53 -3.16 -0.34
C LYS A 242 16.80 -2.44 -1.66
N GLY A 243 18.06 -2.39 -2.08
CA GLY A 243 18.47 -1.84 -3.38
C GLY A 243 17.88 -0.45 -3.66
N ARG A 244 17.37 -0.26 -4.87
CA ARG A 244 16.66 0.95 -5.31
C ARG A 244 15.41 1.25 -4.48
N GLY A 245 14.81 0.26 -3.84
CA GLY A 245 13.65 0.43 -2.98
C GLY A 245 13.89 1.30 -1.73
N LEU A 246 15.14 1.49 -1.32
CA LEU A 246 15.48 2.34 -0.18
C LEU A 246 15.36 3.85 -0.50
N ARG A 247 15.69 4.26 -1.72
CA ARG A 247 15.85 5.69 -2.04
C ARG A 247 15.43 6.10 -3.46
N GLU A 248 15.51 5.20 -4.44
CA GLU A 248 15.39 5.56 -5.86
C GLU A 248 13.99 5.36 -6.43
N LEU A 249 13.19 4.44 -5.86
CA LEU A 249 11.82 4.17 -6.32
C LEU A 249 10.77 5.13 -5.73
N GLY A 250 11.21 6.08 -4.90
CA GLY A 250 10.36 7.11 -4.31
C GLY A 250 9.36 6.60 -3.26
N GLU A 251 8.61 7.55 -2.71
CA GLU A 251 7.69 7.31 -1.60
C GLU A 251 6.47 6.46 -1.99
N ARG A 252 5.96 6.63 -3.20
CA ARG A 252 4.81 5.87 -3.70
C ARG A 252 5.10 4.37 -3.75
N PHE A 253 6.31 3.99 -4.12
CA PHE A 253 6.77 2.61 -4.01
C PHE A 253 6.77 2.13 -2.56
N GLN A 254 7.31 2.93 -1.63
CA GLN A 254 7.37 2.57 -0.21
C GLN A 254 5.97 2.35 0.39
N VAL A 255 5.03 3.25 0.09
CA VAL A 255 3.62 3.12 0.48
C VAL A 255 3.01 1.85 -0.11
N THR A 256 3.32 1.55 -1.38
CA THR A 256 2.85 0.33 -2.05
C THR A 256 3.36 -0.94 -1.35
N VAL A 257 4.64 -0.99 -1.01
CA VAL A 257 5.25 -2.10 -0.27
C VAL A 257 4.56 -2.29 1.08
N VAL A 258 4.32 -1.21 1.82
CA VAL A 258 3.68 -1.29 3.14
C VAL A 258 2.24 -1.79 3.04
N VAL A 259 1.43 -1.23 2.13
CA VAL A 259 0.02 -1.64 2.02
C VAL A 259 -0.13 -3.06 1.46
N THR A 260 0.70 -3.46 0.50
CA THR A 260 0.66 -4.81 -0.08
C THR A 260 1.17 -5.86 0.90
N THR A 261 2.18 -5.58 1.72
CA THR A 261 2.63 -6.52 2.76
C THR A 261 1.59 -6.74 3.84
N ALA A 262 0.86 -5.69 4.25
CA ALA A 262 -0.28 -5.81 5.15
C ALA A 262 -1.37 -6.70 4.55
N TRP A 263 -1.68 -6.50 3.27
CA TRP A 263 -2.64 -7.34 2.56
C TRP A 263 -2.17 -8.80 2.39
N ILE A 264 -0.90 -9.02 2.08
CA ILE A 264 -0.30 -10.37 2.01
C ILE A 264 -0.42 -11.10 3.36
N ASN A 265 -0.25 -10.40 4.48
CA ASN A 265 -0.49 -10.98 5.80
C ASN A 265 -1.95 -11.43 5.97
N ILE A 266 -2.91 -10.61 5.55
CA ILE A 266 -4.33 -10.98 5.54
C ILE A 266 -4.58 -12.21 4.66
N LEU A 267 -4.09 -12.21 3.42
CA LEU A 267 -4.19 -13.35 2.51
C LEU A 267 -3.55 -14.61 3.10
N ARG A 268 -2.42 -14.48 3.82
CA ARG A 268 -1.75 -15.60 4.51
C ARG A 268 -2.62 -16.17 5.62
N VAL A 269 -3.18 -15.32 6.48
CA VAL A 269 -4.07 -15.77 7.58
C VAL A 269 -5.27 -16.54 7.03
N TYR A 270 -5.83 -16.10 5.89
CA TYR A 270 -6.93 -16.79 5.22
C TYR A 270 -6.52 -17.95 4.31
N GLY A 271 -5.23 -18.37 4.29
CA GLY A 271 -4.76 -19.47 3.44
C GLY A 271 -4.74 -19.16 1.93
N ARG A 272 -5.06 -17.92 1.53
CA ARG A 272 -5.13 -17.42 0.14
C ARG A 272 -3.76 -17.21 -0.52
N THR A 273 -2.69 -17.61 0.16
CA THR A 273 -1.32 -17.66 -0.39
C THR A 273 -0.78 -19.08 -0.52
N MET A 274 -1.64 -20.09 -0.36
CA MET A 274 -1.29 -21.49 -0.62
C MET A 274 -1.27 -21.76 -2.12
N LYS A 275 -0.27 -22.53 -2.58
CA LYS A 275 -0.09 -22.85 -4.00
C LYS A 275 -1.34 -23.44 -4.64
N GLY A 276 -1.99 -24.41 -3.97
CA GLY A 276 -3.21 -25.04 -4.48
C GLY A 276 -4.37 -24.06 -4.66
N ILE A 277 -4.59 -23.18 -3.69
CA ILE A 277 -5.64 -22.14 -3.76
C ILE A 277 -5.37 -21.16 -4.91
N VAL A 278 -4.11 -20.73 -5.05
CA VAL A 278 -3.70 -19.80 -6.12
C VAL A 278 -3.84 -20.45 -7.50
N ALA A 279 -3.39 -21.70 -7.65
CA ALA A 279 -3.49 -22.45 -8.90
C ALA A 279 -4.97 -22.63 -9.35
N THR A 280 -5.87 -22.91 -8.41
CA THR A 280 -7.31 -22.98 -8.70
C THR A 280 -7.84 -21.64 -9.19
N GLY A 281 -7.56 -20.52 -8.49
CA GLY A 281 -8.04 -19.21 -8.94
C GLY A 281 -7.45 -18.74 -10.26
N GLU A 282 -6.21 -19.15 -10.58
CA GLU A 282 -5.61 -18.89 -11.89
C GLU A 282 -6.34 -19.63 -13.01
N LYS A 283 -6.67 -20.91 -12.77
CA LYS A 283 -7.47 -21.72 -13.69
C LYS A 283 -8.85 -21.10 -13.91
N ASP A 284 -9.55 -20.73 -12.85
CA ASP A 284 -10.89 -20.11 -12.93
C ASP A 284 -10.85 -18.80 -13.74
N ALA A 285 -9.81 -17.98 -13.54
CA ALA A 285 -9.61 -16.75 -14.30
C ALA A 285 -9.26 -16.99 -15.78
N SER A 286 -8.71 -18.15 -16.13
CA SER A 286 -8.46 -18.56 -17.52
C SER A 286 -9.72 -19.13 -18.19
N GLU A 287 -10.51 -19.94 -17.47
CA GLU A 287 -11.75 -20.56 -17.97
C GLU A 287 -12.88 -19.54 -18.19
N CYS A 288 -13.02 -18.58 -17.28
CA CYS A 288 -13.94 -17.44 -17.48
C CYS A 288 -13.56 -16.60 -18.71
N ARG A 289 -12.28 -16.55 -19.08
CA ARG A 289 -11.82 -15.89 -20.32
C ARG A 289 -12.10 -16.72 -21.57
N SER A 290 -12.16 -18.05 -21.46
CA SER A 290 -12.49 -18.95 -22.57
C SER A 290 -13.99 -19.22 -22.71
N GLY A 291 -14.85 -18.63 -21.87
CA GLY A 291 -16.31 -18.80 -21.94
C GLY A 291 -16.82 -20.16 -21.49
N VAL A 292 -16.01 -20.95 -20.78
CA VAL A 292 -16.39 -22.29 -20.29
C VAL A 292 -17.04 -22.12 -18.92
N GLY A 293 -18.32 -22.49 -18.81
CA GLY A 293 -19.09 -22.36 -17.57
C GLY A 293 -18.65 -23.33 -16.46
N TRP A 294 -18.95 -22.98 -15.22
CA TRP A 294 -18.62 -23.79 -14.05
C TRP A 294 -19.34 -25.16 -14.09
N THR A 295 -18.57 -26.25 -14.01
CA THR A 295 -19.13 -27.59 -13.84
C THR A 295 -19.38 -27.89 -12.36
N LYS A 296 -20.44 -28.64 -12.05
CA LYS A 296 -20.79 -29.10 -10.69
C LYS A 296 -19.60 -29.74 -9.96
N GLU A 297 -18.80 -30.51 -10.69
CA GLU A 297 -17.60 -31.20 -10.19
C GLU A 297 -16.50 -30.23 -9.71
N THR A 298 -16.35 -29.08 -10.36
CA THR A 298 -15.37 -28.04 -9.97
C THR A 298 -15.78 -27.39 -8.65
N MET A 299 -17.08 -27.18 -8.46
CA MET A 299 -17.65 -26.64 -7.22
C MET A 299 -17.48 -27.61 -6.04
N GLU A 300 -17.72 -28.90 -6.27
CA GLU A 300 -17.58 -29.96 -5.24
C GLU A 300 -16.12 -30.14 -4.82
N LYS A 301 -15.15 -30.12 -5.76
CA LYS A 301 -13.70 -30.15 -5.46
C LYS A 301 -13.26 -28.95 -4.64
N TYR A 302 -13.76 -27.75 -4.94
CA TYR A 302 -13.48 -26.54 -4.18
C TYR A 302 -14.02 -26.61 -2.74
N GLN A 303 -15.25 -27.11 -2.55
CA GLN A 303 -15.84 -27.28 -1.22
C GLN A 303 -15.18 -28.39 -0.40
N ALA A 304 -14.79 -29.51 -1.03
CA ALA A 304 -14.05 -30.59 -0.38
C ALA A 304 -12.67 -30.12 0.14
N GLY A 305 -12.01 -29.20 -0.57
CA GLY A 305 -10.76 -28.56 -0.11
C GLY A 305 -10.93 -27.67 1.13
N LYS A 306 -12.12 -27.11 1.37
CA LYS A 306 -12.44 -26.29 2.56
C LYS A 306 -12.65 -27.13 3.83
N ALA A 307 -13.02 -28.41 3.71
CA ALA A 307 -13.40 -29.26 4.85
C ALA A 307 -12.25 -29.53 5.85
N ASN A 308 -11.00 -29.21 5.50
CA ASN A 308 -9.83 -29.38 6.38
C ASN A 308 -9.30 -28.09 7.01
N LEU A 309 -9.98 -26.94 6.83
CA LEU A 309 -9.54 -25.66 7.38
C LEU A 309 -10.44 -25.24 8.57
N THR A 310 -10.28 -25.91 9.72
CA THR A 310 -10.85 -25.46 10.99
C THR A 310 -9.97 -24.36 11.57
N VAL A 311 -10.37 -23.10 11.37
CA VAL A 311 -9.73 -21.94 12.02
C VAL A 311 -10.45 -21.67 13.33
N PHE A 312 -9.78 -21.95 14.46
CA PHE A 312 -10.26 -21.55 15.77
C PHE A 312 -9.99 -20.06 15.97
N TYR A 313 -11.03 -19.29 16.26
CA TYR A 313 -10.92 -17.92 16.75
C TYR A 313 -10.95 -17.98 18.27
N THR A 314 -9.84 -17.63 18.93
CA THR A 314 -9.85 -17.34 20.37
C THR A 314 -10.11 -15.85 20.55
N THR A 315 -11.13 -15.54 21.35
CA THR A 315 -11.61 -14.20 21.72
C THR A 315 -10.54 -13.32 22.34
#